data_AF-A0A662IXL3-F1
#
_entry.id   AF-A0A662IXL3-F1
#
_cell.length_a   1.000
_cell.length_b   1.000
_cell.length_c   1.000
_cell.angle_alpha   90.00
_cell.angle_beta   90.00
_cell.angle_gamma   90.00
#
_symmetry.space_group_name_H-M   'P 1'
#
loop_
_entity.id
_entity.type
_entity.pdbx_description
1 polymer ?
#
loop_
_entity_poly.entity_id
_entity_poly.type
_entity_poly.pdbx_seq_one_letter_code
_entity_poly.pdbx_strand_id
1 'polypeptide(L)' 'MTTVVKVGGDLVKDEGSLLKVLSDLKEALTLSSAVLVHGGGDIVTEIATKLGKEQVFVTS' A
#
# COMPACT_ATOMS: atom_id res chain seq x y z
N MET A 1 -22.18 1.87 7.26
CA MET A 1 -20.85 2.06 7.88
C MET A 1 -19.81 1.86 6.79
N THR A 2 -18.77 2.69 6.73
CA THR A 2 -17.71 2.58 5.73
C THR A 2 -16.41 2.21 6.43
N THR A 3 -15.75 1.14 5.97
CA THR A 3 -14.46 0.69 6.52
C THR A 3 -13.33 1.23 5.66
N VAL A 4 -12.37 1.92 6.27
CA VAL A 4 -11.18 2.42 5.56
C VAL A 4 -9.98 1.56 5.96
N VAL A 5 -9.29 0.97 4.97
CA VAL A 5 -8.15 0.07 5.17
C VAL A 5 -6.90 0.69 4.55
N LYS A 6 -5.84 0.84 5.36
CA LYS A 6 -4.52 1.26 4.88
C LYS A 6 -3.64 0.05 4.61
N VAL A 7 -3.18 -0.10 3.38
CA VAL A 7 -2.24 -1.16 2.95
C VAL A 7 -0.89 -0.53 2.62
N GLY A 8 0.22 -1.12 3.06
CA GLY A 8 1.55 -0.54 2.89
C GLY A 8 2.67 -1.47 3.29
N GLY A 9 3.91 -0.96 3.24
CA GLY A 9 5.10 -1.75 3.51
C GLY A 9 5.30 -2.86 2.46
N ASP A 10 5.91 -3.96 2.87
CA ASP A 10 6.25 -5.07 1.98
C ASP A 10 5.02 -5.78 1.39
N LEU A 11 3.84 -5.64 2.01
CA LEU A 11 2.59 -6.17 1.46
C LEU A 11 2.23 -5.60 0.08
N VAL A 12 2.74 -4.41 -0.27
CA VAL A 12 2.54 -3.81 -1.61
C VAL A 12 3.58 -4.30 -2.61
N LYS A 13 4.73 -4.78 -2.15
CA LYS A 13 5.81 -5.32 -3.00
C LYS A 13 5.64 -6.80 -3.28
N ASP A 14 5.13 -7.56 -2.32
CA ASP A 14 4.86 -8.98 -2.48
C ASP A 14 3.50 -9.20 -3.14
N GLU A 15 3.51 -9.59 -4.42
CA GLU A 15 2.30 -9.81 -5.22
C GLU A 15 1.35 -10.82 -4.58
N GLY A 16 1.88 -11.90 -4.00
CA GLY A 16 1.08 -12.93 -3.35
C GLY A 16 0.31 -12.42 -2.13
N SER A 17 0.95 -11.61 -1.30
CA SER A 17 0.32 -10.96 -0.14
C SER A 17 -0.67 -9.88 -0.57
N LEU A 18 -0.34 -9.10 -1.59
CA LEU A 18 -1.25 -8.10 -2.14
C LEU A 18 -2.54 -8.74 -2.66
N LEU A 19 -2.44 -9.85 -3.39
CA LEU A 19 -3.60 -10.58 -3.91
C LEU A 19 -4.50 -11.09 -2.79
N LYS A 20 -3.95 -11.56 -1.68
CA LYS A 20 -4.74 -11.97 -0.50
C LYS A 20 -5.50 -10.78 0.09
N VAL A 21 -4.84 -9.65 0.30
CA VAL A 21 -5.49 -8.42 0.81
C VAL A 21 -6.60 -7.93 -0.12
N LEU A 22 -6.40 -8.01 -1.44
CA LEU A 22 -7.43 -7.66 -2.42
C LEU A 22 -8.60 -8.65 -2.43
N SER A 23 -8.34 -9.94 -2.17
CA SER A 23 -9.40 -10.94 -1.99
C SER A 23 -10.24 -10.63 -0.74
N ASP A 24 -9.60 -10.35 0.39
CA ASP A 24 -10.28 -9.99 1.63
C ASP A 24 -11.10 -8.70 1.47
N LEU A 25 -10.56 -7.70 0.75
CA LEU A 25 -11.28 -6.47 0.43
C LEU A 25 -12.53 -6.76 -0.42
N LYS A 26 -12.41 -7.63 -1.42
CA LYS A 26 -13.53 -8.03 -2.27
C LYS A 26 -14.63 -8.70 -1.44
N GLU A 27 -14.27 -9.56 -0.49
CA GLU A 27 -15.23 -10.18 0.43
C GLU A 27 -15.88 -9.13 1.35
N ALA A 28 -15.09 -8.23 1.93
CA ALA A 28 -15.59 -7.16 2.79
C ALA A 28 -16.59 -6.23 2.07
N LEU A 29 -16.38 -5.97 0.77
CA LEU A 29 -17.27 -5.17 -0.07
C LEU A 29 -18.65 -5.81 -0.28
N THR A 30 -18.80 -7.12 -0.05
CA THR A 30 -20.11 -7.79 -0.08
C THR A 30 -20.95 -7.50 1.17
N LEU A 31 -20.31 -7.11 2.27
CA LEU A 31 -20.94 -6.87 3.58
C LEU A 31 -21.19 -5.38 3.84
N SER A 32 -20.26 -4.52 3.42
CA SER A 32 -20.33 -3.08 3.66
C SER A 32 -19.44 -2.31 2.68
N SER A 33 -19.61 -0.98 2.62
CA SER A 33 -18.71 -0.13 1.84
C SER A 33 -17.30 -0.14 2.45
N ALA A 34 -16.29 -0.27 1.59
CA ALA A 34 -14.89 -0.21 1.99
C ALA A 34 -14.09 0.73 1.09
N VAL A 35 -13.04 1.35 1.65
CA VAL A 35 -12.08 2.20 0.94
C VAL A 35 -10.68 1.67 1.23
N LEU A 36 -9.90 1.38 0.18
CA LEU A 36 -8.49 1.01 0.30
C LEU A 36 -7.61 2.25 0.03
N VAL A 37 -6.71 2.52 0.94
CA VAL A 37 -5.65 3.53 0.81
C VAL A 37 -4.33 2.79 0.78
N HIS A 38 -3.41 3.14 -0.13
CA HIS A 38 -2.10 2.49 -0.18
C HIS A 38 -0.93 3.46 0.01
N GLY A 39 0.24 2.90 0.33
CA GLY A 39 1.53 3.60 0.27
C GLY A 39 2.47 2.93 -0.73
N GLY A 40 3.76 3.24 -0.66
CA GLY A 40 4.78 2.62 -1.52
C GLY A 40 6.17 3.22 -1.32
N GLY A 41 6.50 3.62 -0.09
CA GLY A 41 7.70 4.40 0.22
C GLY A 41 8.97 3.80 -0.34
N ASP A 42 9.18 2.50 -0.17
CA ASP A 42 10.36 1.83 -0.71
C ASP A 42 10.43 1.82 -2.24
N ILE A 43 9.29 1.65 -2.92
CA ILE A 43 9.23 1.69 -4.40
C ILE A 43 9.56 3.11 -4.86
N VAL A 44 9.03 4.13 -4.16
CA VAL A 44 9.36 5.53 -4.40
C VAL A 44 10.86 5.76 -4.21
N THR A 45 11.46 5.27 -3.12
CA THR A 45 12.91 5.37 -2.85
C THR A 45 13.72 4.69 -3.95
N GLU A 46 13.37 3.46 -4.34
CA GLU A 46 14.07 2.71 -5.40
C GLU A 46 14.09 3.48 -6.72
N ILE A 47 12.93 4.02 -7.14
CA ILE A 47 12.83 4.81 -8.37
C ILE A 47 13.61 6.12 -8.23
N ALA A 48 13.54 6.78 -7.09
CA ALA A 48 14.25 8.04 -6.85
C ALA A 48 15.78 7.85 -6.91
N THR A 49 16.32 6.80 -6.28
CA THR A 49 17.74 6.41 -6.37
C THR A 49 18.16 6.14 -7.82
N LYS A 50 17.36 5.42 -8.62
CA LYS A 50 17.63 5.19 -10.06
C LYS A 50 17.68 6.50 -10.86
N LEU A 51 17.01 7.54 -10.40
CA LEU A 51 17.00 8.88 -11.00
C LEU A 51 18.08 9.82 -10.43
N GLY A 52 18.96 9.31 -9.55
CA GLY A 52 19.96 10.13 -8.87
C GLY A 52 19.36 11.10 -7.84
N LYS A 53 18.18 10.79 -7.31
CA LYS A 53 17.47 11.57 -6.29
C LYS A 53 17.35 10.76 -5.00
N GLU A 54 18.36 10.85 -4.15
CA GLU A 54 18.32 10.18 -2.85
C GLU A 54 17.20 10.71 -1.96
N GLN A 55 16.45 9.81 -1.34
CA GLN A 55 15.37 10.21 -0.43
C GLN A 55 15.89 10.49 0.97
N VAL A 56 15.40 11.59 1.55
CA VAL A 56 15.73 12.01 2.90
C VAL A 56 14.45 12.04 3.72
N PHE A 57 14.42 11.23 4.78
CA PHE A 57 13.34 11.30 5.76
C PHE A 57 13.48 12.57 6.59
N VAL A 58 12.44 13.40 6.57
CA VAL A 58 12.34 14.55 7.48
C VAL A 58 11.81 14.04 8.82
N THR A 59 12.60 14.18 9.89
CA THR A 59 12.25 13.79 11.26
C THR A 59 12.13 15.03 12.14
N SER A 60 11.15 15.06 13.04
CA SER A 60 10.93 16.11 14.05
C SER A 60 11.49 15.74 15.41
#